data_AF-A0A432RRT9-F1
#
_entry.id   AF-A0A432RRT9-F1
#
_cell.length_a   1.000
_cell.length_b   1.000
_cell.length_c   1.000
_cell.angle_alpha   90.00
_cell.angle_beta   90.00
_cell.angle_gamma   90.00
#
_symmetry.space_group_name_H-M   'P 1'
#
loop_
_entity.id
_entity.type
_entity.pdbx_description
1 polymer ?
#
loop_
_entity_poly.entity_id
_entity_poly.type
_entity_poly.pdbx_seq_one_letter_code
_entity_poly.pdbx_strand_id
1 'polypeptide(L)'
;MTLKLGQRIAFRQAKIILFTSFLIGGISAVLQFYSDLIHVRENLHDSIERSVSLYAPNLQRSIYNLDVVQVQNISELILADPLFASVQVFDDFGDQIGSTLQLAPVQSNWLTNISFHLLGLPLEMARTIVIPSSRERDAKLVLKMDKHYVASGLTSRAITLALTGLISTL
;
A
#
# COMPACT_ATOMS: atom_id res chain seq x y z
N MET A 1 -54.84 12.79 -18.03
CA MET A 1 -54.60 11.35 -17.76
C MET A 1 -54.44 11.17 -16.26
N THR A 2 -55.52 10.85 -15.55
CA THR A 2 -55.53 10.68 -14.09
C THR A 2 -55.01 9.28 -13.75
N LEU A 3 -53.76 9.20 -13.28
CA LEU A 3 -53.17 7.97 -12.73
C LEU A 3 -54.13 7.37 -11.70
N LYS A 4 -54.57 6.13 -11.92
CA LYS A 4 -55.48 5.41 -11.01
C LYS A 4 -54.80 5.29 -9.65
N LEU A 5 -55.55 5.50 -8.56
CA LEU A 5 -55.03 5.57 -7.18
C LEU A 5 -54.05 4.43 -6.83
N GLY A 6 -54.32 3.21 -7.32
CA GLY A 6 -53.44 2.04 -7.16
C GLY A 6 -52.07 2.15 -7.84
N GLN A 7 -51.97 2.77 -9.02
CA GLN A 7 -50.67 3.01 -9.69
C GLN A 7 -49.82 4.00 -8.90
N ARG A 8 -50.45 4.97 -8.22
CA ARG A 8 -49.76 5.97 -7.38
C ARG A 8 -49.19 5.33 -6.10
N ILE A 9 -49.89 4.35 -5.54
CA ILE A 9 -49.45 3.56 -4.38
C ILE A 9 -48.31 2.60 -4.78
N ALA A 10 -48.47 1.87 -5.87
CA ALA A 10 -47.44 0.97 -6.39
C ALA A 10 -46.14 1.72 -6.74
N PHE A 11 -46.24 2.91 -7.35
CA PHE A 11 -45.08 3.75 -7.64
C PHE A 11 -44.35 4.22 -6.37
N ARG A 12 -45.09 4.58 -5.31
CA ARG A 12 -44.49 4.93 -4.01
C ARG A 12 -43.78 3.73 -3.37
N GLN A 13 -44.38 2.54 -3.43
CA GLN A 13 -43.78 1.32 -2.90
C GLN A 13 -42.52 0.93 -3.67
N ALA A 14 -42.55 0.97 -5.01
CA ALA A 14 -41.38 0.72 -5.85
C ALA A 14 -40.23 1.68 -5.53
N LYS A 15 -40.53 2.97 -5.32
CA LYS A 15 -39.51 3.96 -4.92
C LYS A 15 -38.89 3.66 -3.55
N ILE A 16 -39.70 3.22 -2.59
CA ILE A 16 -39.22 2.83 -1.26
C ILE A 16 -38.33 1.59 -1.37
N ILE A 17 -38.78 0.54 -2.07
CA ILE A 17 -38.00 -0.69 -2.27
C ILE A 17 -36.68 -0.39 -2.97
N LEU A 18 -36.70 0.40 -4.04
CA LEU A 18 -35.50 0.84 -4.76
C LEU A 18 -34.53 1.57 -3.82
N PHE A 19 -35.04 2.52 -3.03
CA PHE A 19 -34.22 3.29 -2.11
C PHE A 19 -33.65 2.43 -0.97
N THR A 20 -34.43 1.51 -0.42
CA THR A 20 -33.97 0.59 0.63
C THR A 20 -32.94 -0.40 0.10
N SER A 21 -33.13 -0.96 -1.09
CA SER A 21 -32.16 -1.86 -1.72
C SER A 21 -30.87 -1.13 -2.06
N PHE A 22 -30.96 0.11 -2.55
CA PHE A 22 -29.81 0.96 -2.79
C PHE A 22 -29.04 1.26 -1.49
N LEU A 23 -29.74 1.60 -0.40
CA LEU A 23 -29.10 1.84 0.89
C LEU A 23 -28.40 0.59 1.44
N ILE A 24 -29.06 -0.57 1.41
CA ILE A 24 -28.49 -1.82 1.89
C ILE A 24 -27.28 -2.21 1.04
N GLY A 25 -27.40 -2.16 -0.29
CA GLY A 25 -26.32 -2.45 -1.22
C GLY A 25 -25.15 -1.49 -1.03
N GLY A 26 -25.43 -0.19 -0.87
CA GLY A 26 -24.42 0.84 -0.62
C GLY A 26 -23.67 0.63 0.69
N ILE A 27 -24.38 0.36 1.79
CA ILE A 27 -23.75 0.05 3.09
C ILE A 27 -22.87 -1.21 2.99
N SER A 28 -23.38 -2.26 2.34
CA SER A 28 -22.61 -3.49 2.13
C SER A 28 -21.35 -3.25 1.31
N ALA A 29 -21.42 -2.47 0.23
CA ALA A 29 -20.28 -2.13 -0.60
C ALA A 29 -19.22 -1.32 0.17
N VAL A 30 -19.64 -0.38 1.02
CA VAL A 30 -18.72 0.39 1.87
C VAL A 30 -18.01 -0.52 2.89
N LEU A 31 -18.74 -1.44 3.53
CA LEU A 31 -18.14 -2.39 4.47
C LEU A 31 -17.16 -3.34 3.78
N GLN A 32 -17.51 -3.84 2.60
CA GLN A 32 -16.62 -4.69 1.79
C GLN A 32 -15.34 -3.93 1.41
N PHE A 33 -15.47 -2.70 0.90
CA PHE A 33 -14.33 -1.86 0.57
C PHE A 33 -13.43 -1.59 1.78
N TYR A 34 -14.02 -1.34 2.96
CA TYR A 34 -13.25 -1.14 4.19
C TYR A 34 -12.47 -2.39 4.60
N SER A 35 -13.10 -3.58 4.52
CA SER A 35 -12.42 -4.85 4.80
C SER A 35 -11.28 -5.12 3.81
N ASP A 36 -11.50 -4.84 2.53
CA ASP A 36 -10.47 -4.95 1.50
C ASP A 36 -9.28 -4.02 1.76
N LEU A 37 -9.54 -2.79 2.21
CA LEU A 37 -8.49 -1.84 2.56
C LEU A 37 -7.60 -2.38 3.68
N ILE A 38 -8.20 -2.94 4.74
CA ILE A 38 -7.46 -3.57 5.85
C ILE A 38 -6.59 -4.72 5.31
N HIS A 39 -7.18 -5.64 4.55
CA HIS A 39 -6.44 -6.78 4.01
C HIS A 39 -5.30 -6.38 3.08
N VAL A 40 -5.51 -5.40 2.20
CA VAL A 40 -4.44 -4.88 1.32
C VAL A 40 -3.32 -4.28 2.16
N ARG A 41 -3.66 -3.50 3.19
CA ARG A 41 -2.67 -2.90 4.10
C ARG A 41 -1.85 -3.95 4.85
N GLU A 42 -2.51 -4.96 5.41
CA GLU A 42 -1.84 -6.06 6.12
C GLU A 42 -0.92 -6.84 5.18
N ASN A 43 -1.40 -7.22 4.00
CA ASN A 43 -0.61 -7.92 3.00
C ASN A 43 0.63 -7.11 2.56
N LEU A 44 0.48 -5.80 2.39
CA LEU A 44 1.61 -4.92 2.05
C LEU A 44 2.62 -4.85 3.18
N HIS A 45 2.17 -4.77 4.43
CA HIS A 45 3.07 -4.78 5.59
C HIS A 45 3.86 -6.09 5.67
N ASP A 46 3.19 -7.23 5.50
CA ASP A 46 3.82 -8.56 5.51
C ASP A 46 4.79 -8.73 4.33
N SER A 47 4.44 -8.25 3.14
CA SER A 47 5.33 -8.28 1.97
C SER A 47 6.58 -7.43 2.21
N ILE A 48 6.45 -6.23 2.75
CA ILE A 48 7.59 -5.37 3.09
C ILE A 48 8.49 -6.08 4.11
N GLU A 49 7.92 -6.62 5.19
CA GLU A 49 8.70 -7.30 6.22
C GLU A 49 9.43 -8.52 5.67
N ARG A 50 8.77 -9.30 4.81
CA ARG A 50 9.38 -10.47 4.14
C ARG A 50 10.52 -10.06 3.20
N SER A 51 10.33 -9.04 2.38
CA SER A 51 11.36 -8.57 1.45
C SER A 51 12.59 -8.06 2.20
N VAL A 52 12.41 -7.31 3.28
CA VAL A 52 13.53 -6.76 4.06
C VAL A 52 14.22 -7.83 4.90
N SER A 53 13.47 -8.72 5.57
CA SER A 53 14.04 -9.78 6.42
C SER A 53 14.92 -10.77 5.64
N LEU A 54 14.65 -10.97 4.34
CA LEU A 54 15.46 -11.82 3.48
C LEU A 54 16.90 -11.30 3.31
N TYR A 55 17.09 -9.98 3.31
CA TYR A 55 18.40 -9.35 3.12
C TYR A 55 19.05 -8.87 4.42
N ALA A 56 18.27 -8.73 5.50
CA ALA A 56 18.75 -8.16 6.77
C ALA A 56 20.01 -8.84 7.35
N PRO A 57 20.15 -10.18 7.39
CA PRO A 57 21.36 -10.82 7.95
C PRO A 57 22.61 -10.55 7.13
N ASN A 58 22.49 -10.52 5.80
CA ASN A 58 23.60 -10.21 4.91
C ASN A 58 23.97 -8.74 5.02
N LEU A 59 22.98 -7.86 5.05
CA LEU A 59 23.18 -6.43 5.21
C LEU A 59 23.88 -6.12 6.54
N GLN A 60 23.44 -6.73 7.64
CA GLN A 60 24.09 -6.61 8.95
C GLN A 60 25.57 -7.00 8.90
N ARG A 61 25.91 -8.11 8.22
CA ARG A 61 27.30 -8.57 8.07
C ARG A 61 28.12 -7.61 7.21
N SER A 62 27.56 -7.10 6.11
CA SER A 62 28.24 -6.17 5.22
C SER A 62 28.52 -4.84 5.90
N ILE A 63 27.56 -4.32 6.66
CA ILE A 63 27.74 -3.09 7.46
C ILE A 63 28.82 -3.31 8.51
N TYR A 64 28.77 -4.42 9.25
CA TYR A 64 29.78 -4.75 10.26
C TYR A 64 31.20 -4.83 9.68
N ASN A 65 31.34 -5.41 8.48
CA ASN A 65 32.63 -5.54 7.79
C ASN A 65 33.04 -4.25 7.03
N LEU A 66 32.23 -3.20 7.07
CA LEU A 66 32.40 -1.98 6.27
C LEU A 66 32.55 -2.26 4.76
N ASP A 67 31.89 -3.32 4.27
CA ASP A 67 31.89 -3.70 2.86
C ASP A 67 30.86 -2.89 2.08
N VAL A 68 31.25 -1.67 1.73
CA VAL A 68 30.42 -0.69 0.98
C VAL A 68 29.92 -1.28 -0.35
N VAL A 69 30.74 -2.07 -1.04
CA VAL A 69 30.37 -2.68 -2.32
C VAL A 69 29.23 -3.69 -2.12
N GLN A 70 29.33 -4.53 -1.09
CA GLN A 70 28.29 -5.48 -0.78
C GLN A 70 27.01 -4.81 -0.27
N VAL A 71 27.10 -3.74 0.52
CA VAL A 71 25.95 -2.92 0.95
C VAL A 71 25.22 -2.32 -0.25
N GLN A 72 25.96 -1.78 -1.23
CA GLN A 72 25.38 -1.24 -2.45
C GLN A 72 24.66 -2.33 -3.27
N ASN A 73 25.30 -3.48 -3.48
CA ASN A 73 24.69 -4.61 -4.18
C ASN A 73 23.39 -5.08 -3.50
N ILE A 74 23.38 -5.17 -2.17
CA ILE A 74 22.16 -5.54 -1.42
C ILE A 74 21.09 -4.46 -1.58
N SER A 75 21.47 -3.18 -1.57
CA SER A 75 20.52 -2.08 -1.76
C SER A 75 19.85 -2.16 -3.14
N GLU A 76 20.60 -2.50 -4.19
CA GLU A 76 20.07 -2.74 -5.53
C GLU A 76 19.16 -3.96 -5.61
N LEU A 77 19.50 -5.05 -4.90
CA LEU A 77 18.62 -6.23 -4.80
C LEU A 77 17.31 -5.92 -4.08
N ILE A 78 17.33 -5.09 -3.03
CA ILE A 78 16.11 -4.63 -2.37
C ILE A 78 15.28 -3.75 -3.32
N LEU A 79 15.91 -2.82 -4.06
CA LEU A 79 15.22 -1.96 -5.02
C LEU A 79 14.62 -2.73 -6.22
N ALA A 80 15.08 -3.95 -6.49
CA ALA A 80 14.46 -4.80 -7.51
C ALA A 80 13.02 -5.20 -7.16
N ASP A 81 12.62 -5.10 -5.89
CA ASP A 81 11.23 -5.23 -5.48
C ASP A 81 10.43 -3.96 -5.83
N PRO A 82 9.39 -4.05 -6.67
CA PRO A 82 8.61 -2.90 -7.10
C PRO A 82 7.84 -2.18 -5.97
N LEU A 83 7.82 -2.73 -4.76
CA LEU A 83 7.32 -2.04 -3.57
C LEU A 83 8.15 -0.79 -3.22
N PHE A 84 9.43 -0.75 -3.59
CA PHE A 84 10.34 0.30 -3.16
C PHE A 84 10.76 1.21 -4.32
N ALA A 85 10.70 2.52 -4.09
CA ALA A 85 11.20 3.55 -5.02
C ALA A 85 12.64 3.98 -4.68
N SER A 86 13.05 3.82 -3.43
CA SER A 86 14.44 4.08 -3.00
C SER A 86 14.84 3.27 -1.78
N VAL A 87 16.13 2.95 -1.72
CA VAL A 87 16.76 2.28 -0.58
C VAL A 87 17.97 3.10 -0.16
N GLN A 88 18.09 3.39 1.14
CA GLN A 88 19.23 4.07 1.74
C GLN A 88 19.69 3.30 2.97
N VAL A 89 20.99 3.12 3.12
CA VAL A 89 21.61 2.42 4.24
C VAL A 89 22.57 3.37 4.94
N PHE A 90 22.38 3.52 6.24
CA PHE A 90 23.20 4.31 7.14
C PHE A 90 23.89 3.38 8.14
N ASP A 91 25.15 3.66 8.45
CA ASP A 91 25.91 2.95 9.47
C ASP A 91 25.52 3.39 10.90
N ASP A 92 26.26 2.89 11.89
CA ASP A 92 26.12 3.22 13.31
C ASP A 92 26.60 4.63 13.68
N PHE A 93 27.34 5.30 12.81
CA PHE A 93 27.76 6.69 12.95
C PHE A 93 26.78 7.67 12.28
N GLY A 94 25.86 7.17 11.46
CA GLY A 94 24.90 7.95 10.70
C GLY A 94 25.37 8.31 9.29
N ASP A 95 26.51 7.77 8.86
CA ASP A 95 27.04 7.96 7.51
C ASP A 95 26.31 7.06 6.52
N GLN A 96 25.95 7.63 5.37
CA GLN A 96 25.29 6.88 4.30
C GLN A 96 26.31 6.02 3.56
N ILE A 97 26.18 4.71 3.69
CA ILE A 97 27.10 3.70 3.13
C ILE A 97 26.53 2.98 1.91
N GLY A 98 25.26 3.19 1.59
CA GLY A 98 24.65 2.70 0.35
C GLY A 98 23.40 3.46 0.00
N SER A 99 23.18 3.71 -1.29
CA SER A 99 21.91 4.25 -1.76
C SER A 99 21.65 3.85 -3.19
N THR A 100 20.40 3.51 -3.44
CA THR A 100 19.90 3.30 -4.78
C THR A 100 18.51 3.93 -4.92
N LEU A 101 18.28 4.50 -6.08
CA LEU A 101 17.07 5.24 -6.43
C LEU A 101 16.57 4.70 -7.76
N GLN A 102 15.25 4.50 -7.87
CA GLN A 102 14.67 4.18 -9.15
C GLN A 102 14.70 5.43 -10.06
N LEU A 103 15.35 5.32 -11.23
CA LEU A 103 15.70 6.46 -12.09
C LEU A 103 14.50 7.22 -12.69
N ALA A 104 13.27 6.69 -12.61
CA ALA A 104 12.08 7.35 -13.13
C ALA A 104 10.95 7.32 -12.09
N PRO A 105 10.54 8.46 -11.51
CA PRO A 105 9.33 8.51 -10.72
C PRO A 105 8.14 8.24 -11.65
N VAL A 106 7.42 7.15 -11.42
CA VAL A 106 6.13 6.92 -12.08
C VAL A 106 5.20 8.06 -11.68
N GLN A 107 4.71 8.84 -12.65
CA GLN A 107 3.85 9.99 -12.37
C GLN A 107 2.65 9.56 -11.53
N SER A 108 2.54 10.15 -10.33
CA SER A 108 1.41 9.89 -9.44
C SER A 108 0.19 10.67 -9.94
N ASN A 109 -0.87 9.96 -10.32
CA ASN A 109 -2.17 10.58 -10.61
C ASN A 109 -2.94 10.88 -9.30
N TRP A 110 -3.96 11.73 -9.38
CA TRP A 110 -4.76 12.12 -8.21
C TRP A 110 -5.39 10.91 -7.49
N LEU A 111 -5.87 9.91 -8.26
CA LEU A 111 -6.39 8.65 -7.73
C LEU A 111 -5.32 7.86 -6.96
N THR A 112 -4.09 7.80 -7.48
CA THR A 112 -2.96 7.13 -6.84
C THR A 112 -2.67 7.75 -5.47
N ASN A 113 -2.72 9.08 -5.38
CA ASN A 113 -2.50 9.80 -4.12
C ASN A 113 -3.61 9.55 -3.10
N ILE A 114 -4.87 9.52 -3.53
CA ILE A 114 -6.00 9.19 -2.65
C ILE A 114 -5.91 7.75 -2.17
N SER A 115 -5.69 6.79 -3.07
CA SER A 115 -5.54 5.38 -2.71
C SER A 115 -4.38 5.16 -1.74
N PHE A 116 -3.22 5.80 -1.97
CA PHE A 116 -2.09 5.73 -1.04
C PHE A 116 -2.42 6.33 0.33
N HIS A 117 -3.11 7.47 0.36
CA HIS A 117 -3.54 8.10 1.60
C HIS A 117 -4.54 7.24 2.38
N LEU A 118 -5.50 6.63 1.68
CA LEU A 118 -6.49 5.73 2.28
C LEU A 118 -5.85 4.48 2.89
N LEU A 119 -4.79 3.95 2.28
CA LEU A 119 -4.02 2.82 2.83
C LEU A 119 -3.33 3.17 4.15
N GLY A 120 -3.10 4.45 4.44
CA GLY A 120 -2.47 4.90 5.69
C GLY A 120 -1.05 4.37 5.90
N LEU A 121 -0.33 4.09 4.80
CA LEU A 121 1.04 3.61 4.83
C LEU A 121 2.03 4.79 4.93
N PRO A 122 3.11 4.65 5.72
CA PRO A 122 4.15 5.66 5.74
C PRO A 122 4.87 5.69 4.39
N LEU A 123 5.15 6.89 3.89
CA LEU A 123 5.93 7.06 2.64
C LEU A 123 7.37 6.55 2.80
N GLU A 124 7.90 6.72 4.00
CA GLU A 124 9.24 6.36 4.42
C GLU A 124 9.15 5.40 5.60
N MET A 125 9.82 4.25 5.49
CA MET A 125 9.96 3.30 6.57
C MET A 125 11.44 3.21 6.94
N ALA A 126 11.75 3.47 8.21
CA ALA A 126 13.06 3.25 8.77
C ALA A 126 13.07 1.95 9.56
N ARG A 127 14.04 1.07 9.29
CA ARG A 127 14.29 -0.16 10.03
C ARG A 127 15.66 -0.10 10.66
N THR A 128 15.70 -0.41 11.95
CA THR A 128 16.95 -0.52 12.71
C THR A 128 17.62 -1.86 12.42
N ILE A 129 18.93 -1.84 12.16
CA ILE A 129 19.78 -3.01 11.99
C ILE A 129 20.74 -3.08 13.17
N VAL A 130 20.53 -4.07 14.04
CA VAL A 130 21.33 -4.25 15.24
C VAL A 130 22.72 -4.79 14.87
N ILE A 131 23.77 -4.08 15.28
CA ILE A 131 25.16 -4.47 15.02
C ILE A 131 25.76 -5.07 16.30
N PRO A 132 26.16 -6.37 16.31
CA PRO A 132 26.57 -7.06 17.53
C PRO A 132 27.80 -6.46 18.25
N SER A 133 28.69 -5.75 17.55
CA SER A 133 29.87 -5.10 18.14
C SER A 133 29.63 -3.70 18.68
N SER A 134 28.61 -3.00 18.17
CA SER A 134 28.32 -1.64 18.60
C SER A 134 27.46 -1.71 19.85
N ARG A 135 28.06 -1.43 21.01
CA ARG A 135 27.36 -1.48 22.30
C ARG A 135 26.32 -0.39 22.48
N GLU A 136 26.28 0.63 21.61
CA GLU A 136 25.44 1.82 21.81
C GLU A 136 24.74 2.36 20.56
N ARG A 137 25.01 1.85 19.34
CA ARG A 137 24.46 2.42 18.11
C ARG A 137 24.15 1.37 17.04
N ASP A 138 22.95 1.47 16.49
CA ASP A 138 22.48 0.60 15.42
C ASP A 138 22.54 1.31 14.07
N ALA A 139 22.75 0.52 13.01
CA ALA A 139 22.60 1.00 11.64
C ALA A 139 21.13 1.19 11.27
N LYS A 140 20.87 1.94 10.20
CA LYS A 140 19.50 2.22 9.72
C LYS A 140 19.35 1.91 8.25
N LEU A 141 18.29 1.20 7.91
CA LEU A 141 17.79 1.02 6.56
C LEU A 141 16.56 1.91 6.37
N VAL A 142 16.61 2.83 5.42
CA VAL A 142 15.49 3.71 5.07
C VAL A 142 14.97 3.34 3.69
N LEU A 143 13.69 2.99 3.64
CA LEU A 143 12.99 2.55 2.44
C LEU A 143 11.90 3.56 2.09
N LYS A 144 11.85 3.99 0.83
CA LYS A 144 10.73 4.79 0.30
C LYS A 144 9.84 3.91 -0.53
N MET A 145 8.54 3.94 -0.27
CA MET A 145 7.58 3.13 -1.01
C MET A 145 7.29 3.72 -2.40
N ASP A 146 7.12 2.86 -3.40
CA ASP A 146 6.56 3.26 -4.68
C ASP A 146 5.04 3.45 -4.55
N LYS A 147 4.60 4.71 -4.61
CA LYS A 147 3.18 5.06 -4.48
C LYS A 147 2.32 4.43 -5.56
N HIS A 148 2.82 4.31 -6.78
CA HIS A 148 2.05 3.81 -7.90
C HIS A 148 1.79 2.31 -7.75
N TYR A 149 2.84 1.53 -7.47
CA TYR A 149 2.72 0.11 -7.23
C TYR A 149 1.80 -0.18 -6.04
N VAL A 150 2.04 0.48 -4.90
CA VAL A 150 1.25 0.31 -3.67
C VAL A 150 -0.23 0.67 -3.87
N ALA A 151 -0.53 1.78 -4.56
CA ALA A 151 -1.90 2.21 -4.80
C ALA A 151 -2.66 1.40 -5.86
N SER A 152 -1.95 0.74 -6.78
CA SER A 152 -2.58 -0.02 -7.88
C SER A 152 -3.42 -1.20 -7.37
N GLY A 153 -2.97 -1.86 -6.29
CA GLY A 153 -3.69 -2.97 -5.66
C GLY A 153 -5.06 -2.58 -5.11
N LEU A 154 -5.15 -1.42 -4.44
CA LEU A 154 -6.43 -0.90 -3.92
C LEU A 154 -7.34 -0.40 -5.07
N THR A 155 -6.76 0.30 -6.05
CA THR A 155 -7.50 0.93 -7.15
C THR A 155 -8.20 -0.11 -8.02
N SER A 156 -7.52 -1.21 -8.36
CA SER A 156 -8.11 -2.30 -9.13
C SER A 156 -9.32 -2.94 -8.42
N ARG A 157 -9.20 -3.22 -7.12
CA ARG A 157 -10.30 -3.78 -6.30
C ARG A 157 -11.47 -2.82 -6.16
N ALA A 158 -11.20 -1.54 -5.93
CA ALA A 158 -12.24 -0.51 -5.86
C ALA A 158 -13.05 -0.41 -7.15
N ILE A 159 -12.38 -0.46 -8.31
CA ILE A 159 -13.04 -0.47 -9.63
C ILE A 159 -13.88 -1.73 -9.81
N THR A 160 -13.35 -2.90 -9.44
CA THR A 160 -14.10 -4.17 -9.51
C THR A 160 -15.37 -4.11 -8.66
N LEU A 161 -15.29 -3.66 -7.40
CA LEU A 161 -16.44 -3.52 -6.51
C LEU A 161 -17.47 -2.52 -7.05
N ALA A 162 -17.03 -1.41 -7.63
CA ALA A 162 -17.93 -0.43 -8.23
C ALA A 162 -18.68 -1.01 -9.45
N LEU A 163 -17.98 -1.74 -10.31
CA LEU A 163 -18.58 -2.37 -11.50
C LEU A 163 -19.55 -3.50 -11.13
N THR A 164 -19.18 -4.38 -10.18
CA THR A 164 -20.07 -5.46 -9.73
C THR A 164 -21.26 -4.94 -8.94
N GLY A 165 -21.07 -3.88 -8.14
CA GLY A 165 -22.14 -3.17 -7.45
C GLY A 165 -23.16 -2.60 -8.43
N LEU A 166 -22.71 -1.91 -9.49
CA LEU A 166 -23.60 -1.37 -10.51
C LEU A 166 -24.37 -2.47 -11.28
N ILE A 167 -23.69 -3.56 -11.66
CA ILE A 167 -24.33 -4.69 -12.35
C ILE A 167 -25.35 -5.39 -11.46
N SER A 168 -25.08 -5.54 -10.15
CA SER A 168 -26.02 -6.19 -9.23
C SER A 168 -27.24 -5.31 -8.88
N THR A 169 -27.17 -4.01 -9.17
CA THR A 169 -28.29 -3.07 -8.99
C THR A 169 -29.11 -2.79 -10.27
N LEU A 170 -28.64 -3.26 -11.44
CA LEU A 170 -29.33 -3.17 -12.74
C LEU A 170 -30.19 -4.41 -12.99
#